data_AF-A0A0E3SR08-F1
#
_entry.id   AF-A0A0E3SR08-F1
#
_cell.length_a   1.000
_cell.length_b   1.000
_cell.length_c   1.000
_cell.angle_alpha   90.00
_cell.angle_beta   90.00
_cell.angle_gamma   90.00
#
_symmetry.space_group_name_H-M   'P 1'
#
loop_
_entity.id
_entity.type
_entity.pdbx_description
1 polymer ?
#
loop_
_entity_poly.entity_id
_entity_poly.type
_entity_poly.pdbx_seq_one_letter_code
_entity_poly.pdbx_strand_id
1 'polypeptide(L)'
;MSERQEMSAEELFALPKDKFVERCKEWCNEFNNGQPIKTDENNPCPVHVWVAINGVKCAHDTVANVAQCPVCDQPMCPDCMNHSVHQLSRVTGYISNVSGWNAGKQQELKDRVRSDLKR
;
A
#
# COMPACT_ATOMS: atom_id res chain seq x y z
N MET A 1 1.69 -25.15 20.68
CA MET A 1 2.44 -25.25 19.41
C MET A 1 1.39 -25.46 18.34
N SER A 2 0.98 -24.39 17.64
CA SER A 2 -0.05 -24.48 16.60
C SER A 2 0.48 -25.36 15.47
N GLU A 3 -0.28 -26.37 15.08
CA GLU A 3 0.03 -27.20 13.90
C GLU A 3 0.24 -26.28 12.69
N ARG A 4 1.43 -26.34 12.11
CA ARG A 4 1.70 -25.69 10.81
C ARG A 4 0.96 -26.51 9.77
N GLN A 5 -0.25 -26.09 9.41
CA GLN A 5 -0.92 -26.60 8.23
C GLN A 5 -0.18 -26.04 7.02
N GLU A 6 0.57 -26.89 6.32
CA GLU A 6 1.11 -26.57 5.01
C GLU A 6 -0.06 -26.40 4.05
N MET A 7 -0.38 -25.16 3.68
CA MET A 7 -1.34 -24.83 2.64
C MET A 7 -0.59 -24.53 1.35
N SER A 8 -1.11 -25.01 0.23
CA SER A 8 -0.61 -24.62 -1.08
C SER A 8 -0.87 -23.14 -1.36
N ALA A 9 -0.11 -22.55 -2.30
CA ALA A 9 -0.31 -21.15 -2.69
C ALA A 9 -1.72 -20.90 -3.26
N GLU A 10 -2.26 -21.85 -4.01
CA GLU A 10 -3.60 -21.78 -4.59
C GLU A 10 -4.68 -21.74 -3.52
N GLU A 11 -4.58 -22.60 -2.51
CA GLU A 11 -5.51 -22.61 -1.37
C GLU A 11 -5.42 -21.32 -0.55
N LEU A 12 -4.22 -20.75 -0.42
CA LEU A 12 -4.02 -19.48 0.27
C LEU A 12 -4.76 -18.34 -0.45
N PHE A 13 -4.60 -18.21 -1.77
CA PHE A 13 -5.25 -17.14 -2.53
C PHE A 13 -6.77 -17.35 -2.72
N ALA A 14 -7.27 -18.56 -2.51
CA ALA A 14 -8.70 -18.87 -2.49
C ALA A 14 -9.39 -18.53 -1.16
N LEU A 15 -8.64 -18.15 -0.12
CA LEU A 15 -9.21 -17.77 1.17
C LEU A 15 -10.11 -16.53 1.04
N PRO A 16 -11.18 -16.42 1.87
CA PRO A 16 -11.92 -15.18 2.03
C PRO A 16 -10.99 -14.03 2.44
N LYS A 17 -11.30 -12.82 1.96
CA LYS A 17 -10.51 -11.60 2.16
C LYS A 17 -9.97 -11.45 3.57
N ASP A 18 -10.84 -11.52 4.57
CA ASP A 18 -10.49 -11.24 5.97
C ASP A 18 -9.49 -12.27 6.51
N LYS A 19 -9.71 -13.56 6.21
CA LYS A 19 -8.81 -14.66 6.58
C LYS A 19 -7.45 -14.55 5.88
N PHE A 20 -7.45 -14.18 4.60
CA PHE A 20 -6.20 -13.97 3.86
C PHE A 20 -5.36 -12.86 4.50
N VAL A 21 -5.98 -11.74 4.85
CA VAL A 21 -5.31 -10.60 5.49
C VAL A 21 -4.78 -10.98 6.88
N GLU A 22 -5.57 -11.70 7.68
CA GLU A 22 -5.13 -12.22 8.98
C GLU A 22 -3.89 -13.10 8.83
N ARG A 23 -3.92 -14.03 7.87
CA ARG A 23 -2.77 -14.89 7.59
C ARG A 23 -1.53 -14.09 7.17
N CYS A 24 -1.68 -13.04 6.36
CA CYS A 24 -0.56 -12.16 6.00
C CYS A 24 0.00 -11.38 7.21
N LYS A 25 -0.85 -10.95 8.16
CA LYS A 25 -0.39 -10.30 9.40
C LYS A 25 0.40 -11.27 10.26
N GLU A 26 -0.09 -12.50 10.41
CA GLU A 26 0.64 -13.57 11.12
C GLU A 26 2.00 -13.82 10.46
N TRP A 27 2.05 -13.86 9.13
CA TRP A 27 3.30 -14.01 8.40
C TRP A 27 4.30 -12.86 8.68
N CYS A 28 3.82 -11.61 8.77
CA CYS A 28 4.67 -10.48 9.16
C CYS A 28 5.20 -10.62 10.59
N ASN A 29 4.39 -11.14 11.51
CA ASN A 29 4.81 -11.41 12.89
C ASN A 29 5.86 -12.52 12.97
N GLU A 30 5.67 -13.59 12.19
CA GLU A 30 6.56 -14.77 12.17
C GLU A 30 7.92 -14.48 11.54
N PHE A 31 7.94 -13.79 10.39
CA PHE A 31 9.12 -13.70 9.54
C PHE A 31 9.73 -12.31 9.40
N ASN A 32 8.99 -11.27 9.80
CA ASN A 32 9.43 -9.87 9.67
C ASN A 32 9.43 -9.13 11.02
N ASN A 33 9.50 -9.85 12.14
CA ASN A 33 9.48 -9.30 13.50
C ASN A 33 8.28 -8.36 13.75
N GLY A 34 7.14 -8.62 13.11
CA GLY A 34 5.94 -7.78 13.19
C GLY A 34 6.03 -6.47 12.41
N GLN A 35 7.10 -6.24 11.65
CA GLN A 35 7.21 -5.07 10.78
C GLN A 35 6.46 -5.29 9.46
N PRO A 36 5.99 -4.21 8.81
CA PRO A 36 5.42 -4.30 7.47
C PRO A 36 6.45 -4.76 6.45
N ILE A 37 6.00 -5.54 5.46
CA ILE A 37 6.86 -5.99 4.37
C ILE A 37 7.27 -4.82 3.47
N LYS A 38 8.51 -4.86 2.97
CA LYS A 38 8.96 -3.92 1.94
C LYS A 38 8.51 -4.42 0.57
N THR A 39 7.78 -3.58 -0.13
CA THR A 39 7.27 -3.88 -1.47
C THR A 39 8.03 -3.11 -2.52
N ASP A 40 8.28 -3.73 -3.66
CA ASP A 40 8.85 -3.12 -4.86
C ASP A 40 8.19 -3.73 -6.12
N GLU A 41 8.70 -3.39 -7.31
CA GLU A 41 8.17 -3.88 -8.58
C GLU A 41 8.29 -5.41 -8.73
N ASN A 42 9.29 -6.03 -8.11
CA ASN A 42 9.52 -7.47 -8.16
C ASN A 42 8.87 -8.21 -6.98
N ASN A 43 8.55 -7.51 -5.90
CA ASN A 43 7.93 -8.04 -4.69
C ASN A 43 6.65 -7.25 -4.35
N PRO A 44 5.53 -7.49 -5.07
CA PRO A 44 4.27 -6.80 -4.81
C PRO A 44 3.67 -7.24 -3.47
N CYS A 45 2.83 -6.38 -2.89
CA CYS A 45 2.09 -6.72 -1.66
C CYS A 45 1.19 -7.95 -1.90
N PRO A 46 1.21 -8.98 -1.04
CA PRO A 46 0.33 -10.15 -1.17
C PRO A 46 -1.16 -9.79 -1.22
N VAL A 47 -1.58 -8.78 -0.45
CA VAL A 47 -2.97 -8.29 -0.47
C VAL A 47 -3.32 -7.66 -1.82
N HIS A 48 -2.39 -6.90 -2.43
CA HIS A 48 -2.60 -6.36 -3.77
C HIS A 48 -2.77 -7.47 -4.81
N VAL A 49 -1.92 -8.50 -4.74
CA VAL A 49 -1.97 -9.67 -5.62
C VAL A 49 -3.30 -10.42 -5.43
N TRP A 50 -3.74 -10.63 -4.19
CA TRP A 50 -5.01 -11.29 -3.90
C TRP A 50 -6.21 -10.56 -4.51
N VAL A 51 -6.24 -9.23 -4.43
CA VAL A 51 -7.29 -8.39 -5.06
C VAL A 51 -7.27 -8.55 -6.59
N ALA A 52 -6.09 -8.56 -7.20
CA ALA A 52 -5.93 -8.72 -8.65
C ALA A 52 -6.40 -10.09 -9.14
N ILE A 53 -6.04 -11.17 -8.43
CA ILE A 53 -6.44 -12.55 -8.76
C ILE A 53 -7.96 -12.74 -8.59
N ASN A 54 -8.52 -12.25 -7.49
CA ASN A 54 -9.95 -12.43 -7.18
C ASN A 54 -10.86 -11.44 -7.92
N GLY A 55 -10.30 -10.53 -8.73
CA GLY A 55 -11.05 -9.60 -9.57
C GLY A 55 -11.96 -8.66 -8.77
N VAL A 56 -11.56 -8.31 -7.53
CA VAL A 56 -12.38 -7.47 -6.65
C VAL A 56 -12.46 -6.06 -7.22
N LYS A 57 -13.64 -5.67 -7.66
CA LYS A 57 -13.88 -4.34 -8.25
C LYS A 57 -14.08 -3.30 -7.14
N CYS A 58 -13.44 -2.14 -7.30
CA CYS A 58 -13.77 -0.96 -6.51
C CYS A 58 -14.97 -0.26 -7.16
N ALA A 59 -16.03 0.02 -6.39
CA ALA A 59 -17.15 0.84 -6.82
C ALA A 59 -17.03 2.31 -6.37
N HIS A 60 -15.99 2.63 -5.60
CA HIS A 60 -15.78 3.95 -5.01
C HIS A 60 -14.85 4.80 -5.88
N ASP A 61 -15.29 6.02 -6.18
CA ASP A 61 -14.49 7.05 -6.83
C ASP A 61 -13.59 7.78 -5.81
N THR A 62 -14.17 8.28 -4.72
CA THR A 62 -13.44 8.90 -3.61
C THR A 62 -13.95 8.38 -2.26
N VAL A 63 -13.03 8.08 -1.35
CA VAL A 63 -13.32 7.67 0.04
C VAL A 63 -12.84 8.75 1.02
N ALA A 64 -13.59 8.98 2.10
CA ALA A 64 -13.32 10.07 3.03
C ALA A 64 -12.07 9.87 3.91
N ASN A 65 -11.67 8.62 4.15
CA ASN A 65 -10.59 8.26 5.06
C ASN A 65 -9.36 7.75 4.31
N VAL A 66 -8.17 8.08 4.82
CA VAL A 66 -6.91 7.47 4.38
C VAL A 66 -6.71 6.18 5.16
N ALA A 67 -6.58 5.06 4.45
CA ALA A 67 -6.25 3.77 5.04
C ALA A 67 -4.85 3.32 4.58
N GLN A 68 -4.12 2.70 5.50
CA GLN A 68 -2.85 2.05 5.24
C GLN A 68 -3.02 0.53 5.30
N CYS A 69 -2.27 -0.17 4.46
CA CYS A 69 -2.28 -1.62 4.43
C CYS A 69 -1.63 -2.18 5.69
N PRO A 70 -2.29 -3.10 6.42
CA PRO A 70 -1.69 -3.69 7.62
C PRO A 70 -0.51 -4.63 7.34
N VAL A 71 -0.24 -4.94 6.06
CA VAL A 71 0.81 -5.87 5.65
C VAL A 71 2.05 -5.14 5.15
N CYS A 72 1.91 -4.10 4.32
CA CYS A 72 3.04 -3.37 3.73
C CYS A 72 3.05 -1.86 4.03
N ASP A 73 2.10 -1.37 4.83
CA ASP A 73 1.93 0.05 5.21
C ASP A 73 1.67 1.04 4.06
N GLN A 74 1.57 0.54 2.82
CA GLN A 74 1.24 1.35 1.66
C GLN A 74 -0.22 1.84 1.71
N PRO A 75 -0.53 2.99 1.09
CA PRO A 75 -1.90 3.49 1.01
C PRO A 75 -2.80 2.50 0.28
N MET A 76 -4.03 2.31 0.78
CA MET A 76 -5.00 1.40 0.15
C MET A 76 -6.45 1.90 0.28
N CYS A 77 -7.33 1.35 -0.54
CA CYS A 77 -8.78 1.53 -0.39
C CYS A 77 -9.27 0.70 0.82
N PRO A 78 -10.01 1.28 1.79
CA PRO A 78 -10.47 0.56 2.97
C PRO A 78 -11.45 -0.58 2.66
N ASP A 79 -12.20 -0.49 1.55
CA ASP A 79 -13.25 -1.45 1.21
C ASP A 79 -12.71 -2.66 0.46
N CYS A 80 -11.98 -2.41 -0.63
CA CYS A 80 -11.45 -3.45 -1.52
C CYS A 80 -9.99 -3.83 -1.24
N MET A 81 -9.27 -3.06 -0.41
CA MET A 81 -7.86 -3.28 -0.05
C MET A 81 -6.87 -3.21 -1.21
N ASN A 82 -7.29 -2.64 -2.34
CA ASN A 82 -6.40 -2.36 -3.46
C ASN A 82 -5.45 -1.19 -3.12
N HIS A 83 -4.21 -1.30 -3.58
CA HIS A 83 -3.17 -0.28 -3.45
C HIS A 83 -3.16 0.72 -4.62
N SER A 84 -3.95 0.46 -5.67
CA SER A 84 -4.14 1.37 -6.80
C SER A 84 -5.03 2.54 -6.38
N VAL A 85 -4.49 3.44 -5.56
CA VAL A 85 -5.18 4.61 -5.00
C VAL A 85 -4.31 5.85 -5.06
N HIS A 86 -4.93 7.02 -5.11
CA HIS A 86 -4.27 8.30 -4.90
C HIS A 86 -4.67 8.87 -3.54
N GLN A 87 -3.67 9.29 -2.75
CA GLN A 87 -3.94 10.01 -1.51
C GLN A 87 -4.30 11.46 -1.84
N LEU A 88 -5.49 11.87 -1.41
CA LEU A 88 -5.98 13.23 -1.57
C LEU A 88 -5.93 13.96 -0.22
N SER A 89 -5.42 15.19 -0.22
CA SER A 89 -5.40 16.04 0.97
C SER A 89 -5.60 17.51 0.60
N ARG A 90 -6.10 18.30 1.55
CA ARG A 90 -6.18 19.76 1.41
C ARG A 90 -4.88 20.39 1.89
N VAL A 91 -3.98 20.70 0.95
CA VAL A 91 -2.68 21.29 1.30
C VAL A 91 -2.73 22.82 1.31
N THR A 92 -3.31 23.43 0.28
CA THR A 92 -3.42 24.90 0.11
C THR A 92 -4.86 25.42 0.26
N GLY A 93 -5.75 24.60 0.82
CA GLY A 93 -7.18 24.88 0.94
C GLY A 93 -8.07 24.11 -0.05
N TYR A 94 -7.53 23.71 -1.20
CA TYR A 94 -8.19 22.83 -2.17
C TYR A 94 -7.70 21.38 -2.04
N ILE A 95 -8.56 20.42 -2.42
CA ILE A 95 -8.18 19.01 -2.49
C ILE A 95 -7.16 18.84 -3.61
N SER A 96 -6.06 18.17 -3.32
CA SER A 96 -4.99 17.89 -4.28
C SER A 96 -4.39 16.51 -4.03
N ASN A 97 -3.83 15.91 -5.08
CA ASN A 97 -3.09 14.67 -4.96
C ASN A 97 -1.76 14.93 -4.21
N VAL A 98 -1.54 14.21 -3.11
CA VAL A 98 -0.38 14.36 -2.25
C VAL A 98 0.92 14.02 -2.99
N SER A 99 0.91 12.97 -3.84
CA SER A 99 2.12 12.57 -4.57
C SER A 99 2.56 13.64 -5.56
N GLY A 100 1.60 14.24 -6.28
CA GLY A 100 1.85 15.34 -7.21
C GLY A 100 2.38 16.60 -6.51
N TRP A 101 1.78 16.96 -5.36
CA TRP A 101 2.27 18.08 -4.55
C TRP A 101 3.71 17.87 -4.08
N ASN A 102 4.03 16.68 -3.56
CA ASN A 102 5.37 16.35 -3.08
C ASN A 102 6.41 16.40 -4.21
N ALA A 103 6.10 15.81 -5.37
CA ALA A 103 6.97 15.86 -6.54
C ALA A 103 7.21 17.31 -7.00
N GLY A 104 6.16 18.13 -7.04
CA GLY A 104 6.27 19.56 -7.36
C GLY A 104 7.17 20.32 -6.39
N LYS A 105 7.02 20.10 -5.07
CA LYS A 105 7.88 20.73 -4.06
C LYS A 105 9.33 20.29 -4.12
N GLN A 106 9.58 19.02 -4.42
CA GLN A 106 10.95 18.55 -4.65
C GLN A 106 11.57 19.24 -5.88
N GLN A 107 10.79 19.45 -6.95
CA GLN A 107 11.28 20.17 -8.12
C GLN A 107 11.51 21.65 -7.81
N GLU A 108 10.57 22.33 -7.14
CA GLU A 108 10.75 23.71 -6.69
C GLU A 108 12.02 23.88 -5.84
N LEU A 109 12.33 22.91 -4.96
CA LEU A 109 13.55 22.93 -4.16
C LEU A 109 14.80 22.86 -5.04
N LYS A 110 14.84 21.95 -6.03
CA LYS A 110 15.96 21.85 -6.97
C LYS A 110 16.17 23.14 -7.74
N ASP A 111 15.08 23.76 -8.21
CA ASP A 111 15.14 25.01 -8.98
C ASP A 111 15.59 26.22 -8.12
N ARG A 112 15.33 26.18 -6.80
CA ARG A 112 15.77 27.20 -5.84
C ARG A 112 17.24 27.04 -5.42
N VAL A 113 17.80 25.84 -5.52
CA VAL A 113 19.22 25.60 -5.24
C VAL A 113 20.02 26.26 -6.36
N ARG A 114 20.58 27.43 -6.05
CA ARG A 114 21.57 28.13 -6.87
C ARG A 114 22.82 27.28 -7.01
N SER A 115 22.95 26.60 -8.15
CA SER A 115 24.11 25.75 -8.51
C SER A 115 25.39 26.54 -8.85
N ASP A 116 25.39 27.86 -8.65
CA ASP A 116 26.44 28.81 -9.06
C ASP A 116 27.42 29.25 -7.94
N LEU A 117 27.30 28.72 -6.72
CA LEU A 117 28.38 28.84 -5.73
C LEU A 117 29.52 27.86 -6.07
N LYS A 118 30.34 28.23 -7.06
CA LYS A 118 31.64 27.60 -7.31
C LYS A 118 32.47 27.65 -6.02
N ARG A 119 32.77 26.49 -5.46
CA ARG A 119 33.75 26.32 -4.39
C ARG A 119 35.17 26.28 -4.96
#